data_AF-A0A2E7CM06-F1
#
_entry.id   AF-A0A2E7CM06-F1
#
_cell.length_a   1.000
_cell.length_b   1.000
_cell.length_c   1.000
_cell.angle_alpha   90.00
_cell.angle_beta   90.00
_cell.angle_gamma   90.00
#
_symmetry.space_group_name_H-M   'P 1'
#
loop_
_entity.id
_entity.type
_entity.pdbx_description
1 polymer ?
#
loop_
_entity_poly.entity_id
_entity_poly.type
_entity_poly.pdbx_seq_one_letter_code
_entity_poly.pdbx_strand_id
1 'polypeptide(L)'
;MFLLFFACLQEDYNQDLATQKSSIVESSQDTQESVYDESGNTEDAVEESEIPEEIEDSNNDGELLNEAGSSVEIDDELCIEAELHWESCTGIPIDFDGCDGEVREEAKLVHSLTCDEIQTTIDFLPMCASLDMNCNVDNACGSQGLTAGDWNNILSATDLESLETIYDVEERIILLEELFTDNADVRGTFPTVYRPITELAVASIEDGVFEHQSWTEALVVSFAARYLDNLRGHLLATEITNSWSRYYDLSFDCSASPLRVGSVGIVVHLVVDLPKTLAEIESTEEHQADFETFGLSLVEATPEIIDELGLHYGVNAEPFFTGFFLGDWVDGAFGEDTTTTFVFQSIRQKAWTNGQYLQDWRWSIAEGDIWGFWHFAEGVLATMDATGSI
;
A
#
# COMPACT_ATOMS: atom_id res chain seq x y z
N MET A 1 13.95 0.08 -28.69
CA MET A 1 13.06 -0.88 -28.01
C MET A 1 12.14 -0.14 -27.05
N PHE A 2 12.70 0.66 -26.14
CA PHE A 2 11.97 1.59 -25.27
C PHE A 2 10.97 2.51 -26.01
N LEU A 3 11.43 3.18 -27.07
CA LEU A 3 10.60 4.05 -27.94
C LEU A 3 9.50 3.30 -28.70
N LEU A 4 9.71 2.01 -29.03
CA LEU A 4 8.73 1.20 -29.76
C LEU A 4 7.61 0.71 -28.84
N PHE A 5 7.94 0.47 -27.57
CA PHE A 5 6.96 0.04 -26.56
C PHE A 5 6.04 1.19 -26.16
N PHE A 6 6.58 2.39 -25.89
CA PHE A 6 5.76 3.58 -25.65
C PHE A 6 4.96 4.00 -26.88
N ALA A 7 5.52 3.90 -28.09
CA ALA A 7 4.75 4.13 -29.31
C ALA A 7 3.60 3.12 -29.46
N CYS A 8 3.78 1.86 -29.05
CA CYS A 8 2.73 0.86 -29.05
C CYS A 8 1.65 1.17 -28.01
N LEU A 9 2.04 1.51 -26.77
CA LEU A 9 1.09 1.93 -25.72
C LEU A 9 0.31 3.18 -26.13
N GLN A 10 0.96 4.11 -26.84
CA GLN A 10 0.33 5.31 -27.35
C GLN A 10 -0.58 5.06 -28.54
N GLU A 11 -0.26 4.09 -29.40
CA GLU A 11 -1.14 3.69 -30.49
C GLU A 11 -2.39 2.97 -29.95
N ASP A 12 -2.22 2.05 -28.98
CA ASP A 12 -3.32 1.36 -28.29
C ASP A 12 -4.22 2.35 -27.52
N TYR A 13 -3.63 3.25 -26.72
CA TYR A 13 -4.38 4.28 -25.98
C TYR A 13 -5.16 5.20 -26.92
N ASN A 14 -4.56 5.67 -28.01
CA ASN A 14 -5.26 6.52 -28.97
C ASN A 14 -6.39 5.77 -29.69
N GLN A 15 -6.25 4.47 -29.89
CA GLN A 15 -7.27 3.63 -30.51
C GLN A 15 -8.46 3.39 -29.57
N ASP A 16 -8.20 3.14 -28.28
CA ASP A 16 -9.23 3.02 -27.26
C ASP A 16 -9.98 4.35 -27.05
N LEU A 17 -9.25 5.45 -26.97
CA LEU A 17 -9.83 6.79 -26.79
C LEU A 17 -10.65 7.25 -28.00
N ALA A 18 -10.25 6.84 -29.21
CA ALA A 18 -11.04 7.05 -30.43
C ALA A 18 -12.32 6.21 -30.43
N THR A 19 -12.26 4.99 -29.90
CA THR A 19 -13.41 4.07 -29.78
C THR A 19 -14.40 4.60 -28.74
N GLN A 20 -13.93 5.04 -27.58
CA GLN A 20 -14.76 5.63 -26.51
C GLN A 20 -15.42 6.95 -26.93
N LYS A 21 -14.71 7.81 -27.69
CA LYS A 21 -15.31 9.01 -28.27
C LYS A 21 -16.41 8.68 -29.28
N SER A 22 -16.30 7.57 -30.01
CA SER A 22 -17.33 7.17 -30.97
C SER A 22 -18.60 6.66 -30.29
N SER A 23 -18.49 5.92 -29.18
CA SER A 23 -19.65 5.40 -28.42
C SER A 23 -20.40 6.51 -27.66
N ILE A 24 -19.70 7.52 -27.14
CA ILE A 24 -20.32 8.70 -26.50
C ILE A 24 -21.09 9.55 -27.52
N VAL A 25 -20.58 9.68 -28.76
CA VAL A 25 -21.26 10.42 -29.83
C VAL A 25 -22.51 9.67 -30.32
N GLU A 26 -22.51 8.34 -30.33
CA GLU A 26 -23.72 7.56 -30.64
C GLU A 26 -24.77 7.61 -29.52
N SER A 27 -24.36 7.56 -28.25
CA SER A 27 -25.26 7.68 -27.08
C SER A 27 -25.94 9.06 -26.97
N SER A 28 -25.21 10.13 -27.29
CA SER A 28 -25.74 11.50 -27.25
C SER A 28 -26.67 11.87 -28.40
N GLN A 29 -26.69 11.08 -29.48
CA GLN A 29 -27.65 11.27 -30.59
C GLN A 29 -29.05 10.73 -30.27
N ASP A 30 -29.18 9.78 -29.33
CA ASP A 30 -30.47 9.23 -28.92
C ASP A 30 -31.16 10.03 -27.79
N THR A 31 -30.49 11.02 -27.20
CA THR A 31 -31.03 11.83 -26.09
C THR A 31 -31.39 13.28 -26.46
N GLN A 32 -31.16 13.73 -27.70
CA GLN A 32 -31.59 15.06 -28.16
C GLN A 32 -33.00 15.06 -28.77
N GLU A 33 -34.01 14.62 -28.03
CA GLU A 33 -35.41 14.89 -28.40
C GLU A 33 -36.36 15.07 -27.19
N SER A 34 -35.96 15.84 -26.18
CA SER A 34 -36.83 16.70 -25.34
C SER A 34 -35.90 17.37 -24.32
N VAL A 35 -35.83 18.69 -24.21
CA VAL A 35 -36.69 19.51 -23.36
C VAL A 35 -36.30 20.97 -23.63
N TYR A 36 -37.29 21.84 -23.85
CA TYR A 36 -37.17 23.29 -23.83
C TYR A 36 -38.11 23.83 -22.74
N ASP A 37 -37.72 24.99 -22.17
CA ASP A 37 -38.42 25.84 -21.18
C ASP A 37 -38.41 25.30 -19.73
N GLU A 38 -38.07 26.06 -18.67
CA GLU A 38 -38.35 27.47 -18.35
C GLU A 38 -37.28 28.08 -17.40
N SER A 39 -37.10 29.39 -17.51
CA SER A 39 -36.33 30.27 -16.64
C SER A 39 -36.96 30.52 -15.25
N GLY A 40 -36.15 30.60 -14.19
CA GLY A 40 -36.61 31.02 -12.86
C GLY A 40 -35.49 31.46 -11.93
N ASN A 41 -35.32 32.77 -11.81
CA ASN A 41 -34.42 33.51 -10.93
C ASN A 41 -34.90 33.52 -9.46
N THR A 42 -34.02 33.29 -8.48
CA THR A 42 -34.11 33.89 -7.12
C THR A 42 -32.76 33.83 -6.42
N GLU A 43 -32.15 35.00 -6.25
CA GLU A 43 -31.25 35.34 -5.14
C GLU A 43 -32.04 35.25 -3.83
N ASP A 44 -31.49 34.64 -2.78
CA ASP A 44 -31.78 35.04 -1.40
C ASP A 44 -30.68 34.57 -0.44
N ALA A 45 -30.41 35.46 0.51
CA ALA A 45 -29.34 35.43 1.50
C ALA A 45 -29.55 34.38 2.60
N VAL A 46 -28.45 33.89 3.19
CA VAL A 46 -28.48 33.15 4.46
C VAL A 46 -27.54 33.82 5.46
N GLU A 47 -28.13 34.08 6.63
CA GLU A 47 -27.63 34.76 7.81
C GLU A 47 -26.44 34.05 8.47
N GLU A 48 -25.49 34.86 8.97
CA GLU A 48 -24.53 34.47 9.99
C GLU A 48 -25.27 34.17 11.31
N SER A 49 -25.14 32.93 11.81
CA SER A 49 -25.58 32.57 13.16
C SER A 49 -24.40 32.57 14.13
N GLU A 50 -24.42 33.49 15.09
CA GLU A 50 -23.53 33.54 16.26
C GLU A 50 -23.78 32.32 17.17
N ILE A 51 -22.72 31.59 17.52
CA ILE A 51 -22.72 30.52 18.53
C ILE A 51 -22.24 31.13 19.86
N PRO A 52 -22.97 30.96 20.98
CA PRO A 52 -22.51 31.40 22.29
C PRO A 52 -21.57 30.37 22.93
N GLU A 53 -20.44 30.87 23.43
CA GLU A 53 -19.59 30.23 24.45
C GLU A 53 -20.39 30.04 25.74
N GLU A 54 -20.51 28.81 26.23
CA GLU A 54 -20.76 28.54 27.65
C GLU A 54 -19.78 27.50 28.20
N ILE A 55 -19.26 27.87 29.36
CA ILE A 55 -18.23 27.27 30.20
C ILE A 55 -18.93 26.38 31.22
N GLU A 56 -18.47 25.13 31.42
CA GLU A 56 -18.57 24.46 32.73
C GLU A 56 -17.31 23.64 33.03
N ASP A 57 -16.43 24.24 33.84
CA ASP A 57 -15.43 23.55 34.66
C ASP A 57 -16.14 22.66 35.69
N SER A 58 -16.00 21.35 35.57
CA SER A 58 -16.33 20.41 36.65
C SER A 58 -15.07 19.72 37.16
N ASN A 59 -14.59 20.22 38.30
CA ASN A 59 -13.63 19.55 39.17
C ASN A 59 -14.21 18.21 39.61
N ASN A 60 -13.60 17.10 39.19
CA ASN A 60 -13.87 15.77 39.73
C ASN A 60 -12.62 15.28 40.47
N ASP A 61 -12.56 15.57 41.76
CA ASP A 61 -11.58 15.01 42.70
C ASP A 61 -11.96 13.54 42.98
N GLY A 62 -11.56 12.65 42.06
CA GLY A 62 -11.69 11.21 42.16
C GLY A 62 -10.55 10.61 42.99
N GLU A 63 -10.90 10.15 44.18
CA GLU A 63 -10.09 9.44 45.18
C GLU A 63 -9.45 8.15 44.58
N LEU A 64 -8.13 8.19 44.34
CA LEU A 64 -7.32 7.04 43.92
C LEU A 64 -7.16 6.03 45.08
N LEU A 65 -7.98 4.97 45.05
CA LEU A 65 -7.70 3.74 45.79
C LEU A 65 -6.77 2.86 44.95
N ASN A 66 -5.52 2.75 45.39
CA ASN A 66 -4.51 1.83 44.86
C ASN A 66 -4.93 0.36 45.08
N GLU A 67 -5.50 -0.28 44.07
CA GLU A 67 -5.53 -1.75 43.94
C GLU A 67 -4.25 -2.25 43.26
N ALA A 68 -3.11 -2.10 43.95
CA ALA A 68 -1.86 -2.73 43.56
C ALA A 68 -1.83 -4.16 44.13
N GLY A 69 -2.36 -5.14 43.39
CA GLY A 69 -2.37 -6.52 43.90
C GLY A 69 -2.71 -7.65 42.93
N SER A 70 -2.94 -7.40 41.63
CA SER A 70 -3.42 -8.47 40.72
C SER A 70 -2.77 -8.53 39.33
N SER A 71 -1.90 -7.59 38.95
CA SER A 71 -1.30 -7.61 37.61
C SER A 71 -0.02 -8.45 37.50
N VAL A 72 0.67 -8.72 38.62
CA VAL A 72 1.97 -9.42 38.61
C VAL A 72 1.83 -10.92 38.34
N GLU A 73 0.72 -11.56 38.74
CA GLU A 73 0.54 -13.01 38.52
C GLU A 73 0.10 -13.38 37.09
N ILE A 74 -0.51 -12.45 36.33
CA ILE A 74 -1.00 -12.72 34.97
C ILE A 74 0.15 -12.65 33.95
N ASP A 75 1.17 -11.84 34.23
CA ASP A 75 2.25 -11.60 33.29
C ASP A 75 3.19 -12.82 33.21
N ASP A 76 3.47 -13.50 34.33
CA ASP A 76 4.30 -14.71 34.34
C ASP A 76 3.66 -15.89 33.58
N GLU A 77 2.33 -15.97 33.50
CA GLU A 77 1.62 -17.05 32.80
C GLU A 77 1.89 -17.02 31.29
N LEU A 78 1.89 -15.83 30.67
CA LEU A 78 2.16 -15.67 29.24
C LEU A 78 3.57 -16.14 28.86
N CYS A 79 4.59 -15.75 29.63
CA CYS A 79 5.96 -16.16 29.35
C CYS A 79 6.13 -17.68 29.49
N ILE A 80 5.54 -18.29 30.52
CA ILE A 80 5.56 -19.75 30.69
C ILE A 80 4.85 -20.44 29.51
N GLU A 81 3.71 -19.92 29.06
CA GLU A 81 3.01 -20.46 27.90
C GLU A 81 3.83 -20.32 26.61
N ALA A 82 4.51 -19.19 26.43
CA ALA A 82 5.39 -18.96 25.28
C ALA A 82 6.62 -19.90 25.30
N GLU A 83 7.25 -20.13 26.45
CA GLU A 83 8.34 -21.11 26.61
C GLU A 83 7.90 -22.52 26.26
N LEU A 84 6.75 -22.94 26.80
CA LEU A 84 6.18 -24.26 26.53
C LEU A 84 5.80 -24.42 25.06
N HIS A 85 5.21 -23.38 24.47
CA HIS A 85 4.85 -23.36 23.06
C HIS A 85 6.10 -23.48 22.18
N TRP A 86 7.11 -22.65 22.43
CA TRP A 86 8.39 -22.70 21.73
C TRP A 86 9.07 -24.07 21.85
N GLU A 87 9.20 -24.62 23.06
CA GLU A 87 9.81 -25.93 23.27
C GLU A 87 9.01 -27.01 22.53
N SER A 88 7.67 -26.90 22.51
CA SER A 88 6.82 -27.85 21.79
C SER A 88 7.00 -27.77 20.27
N CYS A 89 7.22 -26.57 19.72
CA CYS A 89 7.35 -26.34 18.29
C CYS A 89 8.77 -26.65 17.78
N THR A 90 9.81 -26.29 18.54
CA THR A 90 11.22 -26.36 18.09
C THR A 90 12.00 -27.53 18.70
N GLY A 91 11.55 -28.05 19.85
CA GLY A 91 12.31 -29.00 20.67
C GLY A 91 13.51 -28.37 21.40
N ILE A 92 13.63 -27.04 21.38
CA ILE A 92 14.70 -26.28 22.03
C ILE A 92 14.07 -25.58 23.25
N PRO A 93 14.57 -25.81 24.49
CA PRO A 93 14.08 -25.06 25.63
C PRO A 93 14.59 -23.61 25.55
N ILE A 94 13.72 -22.66 25.88
CA ILE A 94 14.06 -21.25 26.11
C ILE A 94 13.66 -20.88 27.54
N ASP A 95 14.30 -19.85 28.07
CA ASP A 95 14.08 -19.34 29.43
C ASP A 95 14.02 -17.82 29.34
N PHE A 96 12.81 -17.26 29.54
CA PHE A 96 12.61 -15.82 29.61
C PHE A 96 12.91 -15.36 31.04
N ASP A 97 14.11 -14.81 31.27
CA ASP A 97 14.54 -14.33 32.60
C ASP A 97 13.73 -13.08 33.03
N GLY A 98 12.54 -13.32 33.57
CA GLY A 98 11.55 -12.31 33.93
C GLY A 98 10.61 -11.96 32.78
N CYS A 99 9.31 -11.75 33.09
CA CYS A 99 8.30 -11.43 32.09
C CYS A 99 7.93 -9.94 32.05
N ASP A 100 8.91 -9.07 31.80
CA ASP A 100 8.68 -7.63 31.69
C ASP A 100 9.31 -7.01 30.43
N GLY A 101 8.88 -5.79 30.10
CA GLY A 101 9.41 -5.00 29.00
C GLY A 101 9.46 -5.74 27.66
N GLU A 102 10.64 -5.75 27.05
CA GLU A 102 10.91 -6.39 25.74
C GLU A 102 10.72 -7.91 25.77
N VAL A 103 11.08 -8.57 26.88
CA VAL A 103 10.91 -10.02 27.04
C VAL A 103 9.43 -10.41 26.99
N ARG A 104 8.56 -9.58 27.55
CA ARG A 104 7.11 -9.78 27.45
C ARG A 104 6.60 -9.68 26.01
N GLU A 105 7.11 -8.72 25.23
CA GLU A 105 6.71 -8.57 23.82
C GLU A 105 7.24 -9.73 22.96
N GLU A 106 8.44 -10.23 23.26
CA GLU A 106 8.98 -11.46 22.69
C GLU A 106 8.11 -12.69 23.00
N ALA A 107 7.66 -12.84 24.25
CA ALA A 107 6.75 -13.91 24.64
C ALA A 107 5.39 -13.82 23.92
N LYS A 108 4.82 -12.61 23.78
CA LYS A 108 3.60 -12.39 22.98
C LYS A 108 3.80 -12.82 21.52
N LEU A 109 4.94 -12.47 20.93
CA LEU A 109 5.26 -12.84 19.55
C LEU A 109 5.29 -14.35 19.38
N VAL A 110 6.06 -15.05 20.20
CA VAL A 110 6.11 -16.52 20.16
C VAL A 110 4.74 -17.13 20.34
N HIS A 111 3.96 -16.66 21.31
CA HIS A 111 2.63 -17.19 21.57
C HIS A 111 1.65 -16.95 20.41
N SER A 112 1.79 -15.84 19.68
CA SER A 112 0.93 -15.51 18.54
C SER A 112 1.21 -16.34 17.28
N LEU A 113 2.41 -16.90 17.16
CA LEU A 113 2.84 -17.68 16.00
C LEU A 113 2.45 -19.15 16.13
N THR A 114 2.07 -19.77 15.02
CA THR A 114 1.90 -21.22 14.91
C THR A 114 3.26 -21.94 14.91
N CYS A 115 3.28 -23.25 15.19
CA CYS A 115 4.54 -24.01 15.13
C CYS A 115 5.18 -24.01 13.75
N ASP A 116 4.37 -24.03 12.67
CA ASP A 116 4.89 -23.98 11.31
C ASP A 116 5.56 -22.61 11.05
N GLU A 117 4.92 -21.51 11.45
CA GLU A 117 5.51 -20.16 11.37
C GLU A 117 6.79 -20.05 12.20
N ILE A 118 6.82 -20.55 13.44
CA ILE A 118 8.04 -20.54 14.28
C ILE A 118 9.17 -21.29 13.57
N GLN A 119 8.88 -22.49 13.03
CA GLN A 119 9.91 -23.30 12.37
C GLN A 119 10.46 -22.66 11.10
N THR A 120 9.66 -21.90 10.35
CA THR A 120 10.11 -21.22 9.13
C THR A 120 10.80 -19.89 9.41
N THR A 121 10.41 -19.20 10.48
CA THR A 121 10.89 -17.85 10.81
C THR A 121 12.00 -17.80 11.82
N ILE A 122 12.33 -18.91 12.48
CA ILE A 122 13.24 -18.92 13.64
C ILE A 122 14.51 -18.09 13.40
N ASP A 123 15.17 -18.24 12.25
CA ASP A 123 16.43 -17.54 11.96
C ASP A 123 16.29 -16.01 11.78
N PHE A 124 15.05 -15.50 11.62
CA PHE A 124 14.70 -14.11 11.33
C PHE A 124 13.98 -13.40 12.48
N LEU A 125 13.54 -14.13 13.51
CA LEU A 125 12.84 -13.52 14.64
C LEU A 125 13.79 -12.62 15.45
N PRO A 126 13.33 -11.42 15.90
CA PRO A 126 14.13 -10.50 16.71
C PRO A 126 14.75 -11.16 17.94
N MET A 127 14.02 -12.10 18.54
CA MET A 127 14.43 -12.81 19.76
C MET A 127 15.59 -13.78 19.57
N CYS A 128 15.99 -14.14 18.35
CA CYS A 128 17.16 -15.00 18.26
C CYS A 128 18.42 -14.32 18.81
N ALA A 129 18.47 -12.99 18.81
CA ALA A 129 19.54 -12.23 19.44
C ALA A 129 19.47 -12.32 20.97
N SER A 130 18.26 -12.28 21.57
CA SER A 130 18.06 -12.42 23.01
C SER A 130 18.37 -13.85 23.49
N LEU A 131 18.17 -14.85 22.62
CA LEU A 131 18.42 -16.27 22.88
C LEU A 131 19.89 -16.71 22.70
N ASP A 132 20.84 -15.78 22.43
CA ASP A 132 22.24 -16.08 22.08
C ASP A 132 22.36 -17.11 20.92
N MET A 133 21.32 -17.15 20.06
CA MET A 133 21.31 -17.97 18.86
C MET A 133 22.08 -17.23 17.77
N ASN A 134 22.79 -17.98 16.93
CA ASN A 134 23.48 -17.40 15.78
C ASN A 134 22.46 -17.05 14.69
N CYS A 135 21.69 -15.99 14.91
CA CYS A 135 20.68 -15.55 13.98
C CYS A 135 21.30 -14.83 12.80
N ASN A 136 20.73 -15.10 11.64
CA ASN A 136 20.95 -14.31 10.46
C ASN A 136 19.89 -13.21 10.45
N VAL A 137 19.94 -12.32 11.45
CA VAL A 137 19.15 -11.08 11.43
C VAL A 137 19.78 -10.20 10.36
N ASP A 138 19.55 -10.56 9.10
CA ASP A 138 19.77 -9.67 7.98
C ASP A 138 18.78 -8.53 8.20
N ASN A 139 19.22 -7.47 8.85
CA ASN A 139 18.43 -6.27 8.99
C ASN A 139 18.26 -5.68 7.59
N ALA A 140 17.01 -5.33 7.24
CA ALA A 140 16.77 -4.49 6.08
C ALA A 140 17.67 -3.24 6.18
N CYS A 141 18.14 -2.77 5.03
CA CYS A 141 19.09 -1.67 5.00
C CYS A 141 18.50 -0.42 5.65
N GLY A 142 19.32 0.32 6.39
CA GLY A 142 18.88 1.49 7.14
C GLY A 142 18.14 1.19 8.46
N SER A 143 17.69 -0.05 8.68
CA SER A 143 16.88 -0.41 9.84
C SER A 143 17.68 -0.33 11.16
N GLN A 144 17.09 0.29 12.17
CA GLN A 144 17.55 0.23 13.57
C GLN A 144 17.26 -1.15 14.21
N GLY A 145 16.55 -2.03 13.49
CA GLY A 145 16.06 -3.32 13.96
C GLY A 145 14.68 -3.15 14.59
N LEU A 146 13.69 -3.83 14.02
CA LEU A 146 12.33 -3.87 14.58
C LEU A 146 12.35 -4.65 15.90
N THR A 147 11.69 -4.10 16.93
CA THR A 147 11.50 -4.80 18.20
C THR A 147 10.48 -5.93 18.06
N ALA A 148 10.42 -6.85 19.03
CA ALA A 148 9.37 -7.88 19.04
C ALA A 148 7.96 -7.28 19.08
N GLY A 149 7.79 -6.13 19.74
CA GLY A 149 6.54 -5.38 19.75
C GLY A 149 6.17 -4.86 18.35
N ASP A 150 7.13 -4.28 17.64
CA ASP A 150 6.93 -3.80 16.26
C ASP A 150 6.54 -4.97 15.34
N TRP A 151 7.22 -6.11 15.46
CA TRP A 151 6.88 -7.33 14.71
C TRP A 151 5.46 -7.81 14.98
N ASN A 152 5.03 -7.85 16.24
CA ASN A 152 3.64 -8.19 16.59
C ASN A 152 2.64 -7.23 15.96
N ASN A 153 2.92 -5.93 16.02
CA ASN A 153 2.05 -4.90 15.47
C ASN A 153 1.96 -5.03 13.93
N ILE A 154 3.09 -5.26 13.25
CA ILE A 154 3.10 -5.49 11.79
C ILE A 154 2.37 -6.78 11.42
N LEU A 155 2.59 -7.89 12.15
CA LEU A 155 1.88 -9.14 11.90
C LEU A 155 0.37 -9.01 12.12
N SER A 156 -0.04 -8.23 13.11
CA SER A 156 -1.45 -7.91 13.37
C SER A 156 -2.03 -7.01 12.26
N ALA A 157 -1.30 -5.98 11.85
CA ALA A 157 -1.71 -5.08 10.77
C ALA A 157 -1.85 -5.80 9.41
N THR A 158 -1.12 -6.89 9.22
CA THR A 158 -1.14 -7.70 7.99
C THR A 158 -2.07 -8.92 8.07
N ASP A 159 -2.82 -9.10 9.15
CA ASP A 159 -3.82 -10.17 9.27
C ASP A 159 -5.07 -9.88 8.41
N LEU A 160 -5.27 -10.67 7.34
CA LEU A 160 -6.37 -10.44 6.41
C LEU A 160 -7.73 -10.87 6.98
N GLU A 161 -7.79 -11.70 8.02
CA GLU A 161 -9.08 -12.15 8.58
C GLU A 161 -9.88 -10.99 9.19
N SER A 162 -9.17 -9.95 9.62
CA SER A 162 -9.73 -8.75 10.25
C SER A 162 -9.78 -7.53 9.31
N LEU A 163 -9.46 -7.70 8.02
CA LEU A 163 -9.45 -6.61 7.03
C LEU A 163 -10.80 -6.56 6.29
N GLU A 164 -11.75 -5.77 6.79
CA GLU A 164 -13.13 -5.76 6.28
C GLU A 164 -13.50 -4.47 5.53
N THR A 165 -12.94 -3.34 5.96
CA THR A 165 -13.38 -1.99 5.55
C THR A 165 -12.24 -1.12 5.06
N ILE A 166 -12.58 -0.01 4.40
CA ILE A 166 -11.61 1.00 3.97
C ILE A 166 -10.89 1.67 5.16
N TYR A 167 -11.53 1.72 6.33
CA TYR A 167 -10.93 2.28 7.54
C TYR A 167 -9.90 1.31 8.14
N ASP A 168 -10.15 0.00 8.08
CA ASP A 168 -9.14 -0.99 8.47
C ASP A 168 -7.90 -0.85 7.60
N VAL A 169 -8.08 -0.64 6.28
CA VAL A 169 -6.98 -0.40 5.35
C VAL A 169 -6.20 0.85 5.76
N GLU A 170 -6.87 1.98 5.96
CA GLU A 170 -6.23 3.24 6.35
C GLU A 170 -5.43 3.10 7.65
N GLU A 171 -6.06 2.60 8.72
CA GLU A 171 -5.43 2.41 10.03
C GLU A 171 -4.17 1.53 9.92
N ARG A 172 -4.24 0.44 9.15
CA ARG A 172 -3.11 -0.48 8.97
C ARG A 172 -1.98 0.12 8.16
N ILE A 173 -2.29 0.84 7.07
CA ILE A 173 -1.25 1.45 6.24
C ILE A 173 -0.54 2.57 7.01
N ILE A 174 -1.27 3.36 7.80
CA ILE A 174 -0.68 4.37 8.72
C ILE A 174 0.24 3.67 9.73
N LEU A 175 -0.25 2.65 10.44
CA LEU A 175 0.53 1.93 11.43
C LEU A 175 1.81 1.30 10.82
N LEU A 176 1.71 0.72 9.62
CA LEU A 176 2.86 0.13 8.94
C LEU A 176 3.88 1.19 8.53
N GLU A 177 3.43 2.33 8.02
CA GLU A 177 4.30 3.46 7.68
C GLU A 177 5.06 3.93 8.93
N GLU A 178 4.36 4.27 10.00
CA GLU A 178 4.94 4.71 11.29
C GLU A 178 5.99 3.72 11.81
N LEU A 179 5.64 2.43 11.91
CA LEU A 179 6.54 1.41 12.46
C LEU A 179 7.82 1.26 11.62
N PHE A 180 7.72 1.33 10.29
CA PHE A 180 8.92 1.24 9.46
C PHE A 180 9.73 2.53 9.44
N THR A 181 9.09 3.70 9.44
CA THR A 181 9.80 4.98 9.38
C THR A 181 10.47 5.35 10.69
N ASP A 182 9.86 5.03 11.84
CA ASP A 182 10.50 5.16 13.17
C ASP A 182 11.79 4.32 13.28
N ASN A 183 11.81 3.19 12.57
CA ASN A 183 12.95 2.28 12.54
C ASN A 183 13.89 2.51 11.33
N ALA A 184 13.62 3.49 10.47
CA ALA A 184 14.33 3.72 9.20
C ALA A 184 14.46 2.47 8.32
N ASP A 185 13.49 1.57 8.40
CA ASP A 185 13.45 0.33 7.65
C ASP A 185 13.03 0.59 6.20
N VAL A 186 13.88 0.21 5.24
CA VAL A 186 13.64 0.47 3.81
C VAL A 186 12.43 -0.30 3.25
N ARG A 187 11.91 -1.32 3.95
CA ARG A 187 10.61 -1.93 3.64
C ARG A 187 9.43 -0.97 3.85
N GLY A 188 9.65 0.13 4.58
CA GLY A 188 8.65 1.19 4.76
C GLY A 188 8.53 2.16 3.58
N THR A 189 9.44 2.10 2.61
CA THR A 189 9.38 2.98 1.42
C THR A 189 8.09 2.85 0.63
N PHE A 190 7.48 1.66 0.60
CA PHE A 190 6.18 1.46 -0.05
C PHE A 190 5.00 1.99 0.79
N PRO A 191 4.82 1.64 2.07
CA PRO A 191 3.73 2.19 2.87
C PRO A 191 3.82 3.72 3.05
N THR A 192 5.03 4.29 3.03
CA THR A 192 5.24 5.77 2.95
C THR A 192 4.59 6.38 1.71
N VAL A 193 4.66 5.70 0.58
CA VAL A 193 3.98 6.13 -0.66
C VAL A 193 2.48 5.83 -0.56
N TYR A 194 2.12 4.70 0.04
CA TYR A 194 0.75 4.19 0.02
C TYR A 194 -0.18 4.97 0.95
N ARG A 195 0.29 5.39 2.13
CA ARG A 195 -0.49 6.13 3.14
C ARG A 195 -1.26 7.32 2.54
N PRO A 196 -0.62 8.35 1.96
CA PRO A 196 -1.35 9.53 1.48
C PRO A 196 -2.34 9.22 0.34
N ILE A 197 -2.10 8.17 -0.45
CA ILE A 197 -3.04 7.73 -1.49
C ILE A 197 -4.28 7.11 -0.85
N THR A 198 -4.08 6.28 0.17
CA THR A 198 -5.15 5.60 0.89
C THR A 198 -6.02 6.60 1.64
N GLU A 199 -5.43 7.56 2.36
CA GLU A 199 -6.16 8.62 3.06
C GLU A 199 -7.03 9.45 2.08
N LEU A 200 -6.48 9.85 0.93
CA LEU A 200 -7.24 10.56 -0.09
C LEU A 200 -8.36 9.70 -0.71
N ALA A 201 -8.12 8.40 -0.89
CA ALA A 201 -9.12 7.48 -1.38
C ALA A 201 -10.28 7.32 -0.40
N VAL A 202 -10.00 7.16 0.90
CA VAL A 202 -11.00 7.09 1.96
C VAL A 202 -11.83 8.37 2.00
N ALA A 203 -11.18 9.53 2.06
CA ALA A 203 -11.85 10.82 2.07
C ALA A 203 -12.75 11.01 0.82
N SER A 204 -12.28 10.61 -0.36
CA SER A 204 -13.06 10.71 -1.60
C SER A 204 -14.29 9.79 -1.60
N ILE A 205 -14.19 8.61 -0.97
CA ILE A 205 -15.33 7.70 -0.80
C ILE A 205 -16.36 8.32 0.17
N GLU A 206 -15.91 8.85 1.31
CA GLU A 206 -16.76 9.51 2.29
C GLU A 206 -17.51 10.72 1.73
N ASP A 207 -16.82 11.51 0.90
CA ASP A 207 -17.38 12.67 0.21
C ASP A 207 -18.35 12.31 -0.93
N GLY A 208 -18.48 11.01 -1.24
CA GLY A 208 -19.39 10.51 -2.27
C GLY A 208 -18.97 10.90 -3.69
N VAL A 209 -17.67 11.02 -3.95
CA VAL A 209 -17.11 11.37 -5.26
C VAL A 209 -17.42 10.31 -6.33
N PHE A 210 -17.55 9.05 -5.93
CA PHE A 210 -17.73 7.90 -6.82
C PHE A 210 -19.21 7.56 -7.04
N GLU A 211 -19.56 7.19 -8.27
CA GLU A 211 -20.92 6.73 -8.61
C GLU A 211 -21.20 5.35 -8.00
N HIS A 212 -20.20 4.45 -8.01
CA HIS A 212 -20.28 3.08 -7.52
C HIS A 212 -19.47 2.91 -6.23
N GLN A 213 -19.87 3.58 -5.15
CA GLN A 213 -19.13 3.59 -3.87
C GLN A 213 -18.75 2.20 -3.35
N SER A 214 -19.69 1.24 -3.36
CA SER A 214 -19.42 -0.13 -2.89
C SER A 214 -18.36 -0.86 -3.73
N TRP A 215 -18.28 -0.55 -5.02
CA TRP A 215 -17.21 -1.08 -5.88
C TRP A 215 -15.87 -0.44 -5.54
N THR A 216 -15.83 0.87 -5.30
CA THR A 216 -14.60 1.57 -4.91
C THR A 216 -14.10 1.10 -3.54
N GLU A 217 -14.98 0.88 -2.58
CA GLU A 217 -14.63 0.27 -1.28
C GLU A 217 -14.01 -1.12 -1.46
N ALA A 218 -14.65 -1.97 -2.27
CA ALA A 218 -14.13 -3.30 -2.57
C ALA A 218 -12.77 -3.24 -3.28
N LEU A 219 -12.57 -2.27 -4.18
CA LEU A 219 -11.28 -2.02 -4.83
C LEU A 219 -10.20 -1.67 -3.80
N VAL A 220 -10.45 -0.73 -2.89
CA VAL A 220 -9.48 -0.32 -1.86
C VAL A 220 -9.10 -1.51 -0.96
N VAL A 221 -10.09 -2.23 -0.44
CA VAL A 221 -9.86 -3.38 0.46
C VAL A 221 -9.11 -4.51 -0.23
N SER A 222 -9.58 -4.95 -1.41
CA SER A 222 -8.95 -6.05 -2.13
C SER A 222 -7.56 -5.68 -2.65
N PHE A 223 -7.33 -4.41 -3.02
CA PHE A 223 -6.03 -3.94 -3.47
C PHE A 223 -5.01 -3.94 -2.32
N ALA A 224 -5.40 -3.42 -1.15
CA ALA A 224 -4.56 -3.42 0.05
C ALA A 224 -4.26 -4.83 0.55
N ALA A 225 -5.25 -5.73 0.52
CA ALA A 225 -5.09 -7.12 0.94
C ALA A 225 -3.91 -7.81 0.23
N ARG A 226 -3.66 -7.51 -1.05
CA ARG A 226 -2.53 -8.09 -1.80
C ARG A 226 -1.17 -7.66 -1.26
N TYR A 227 -1.01 -6.39 -0.90
CA TYR A 227 0.22 -5.91 -0.29
C TYR A 227 0.40 -6.53 1.11
N LEU A 228 -0.65 -6.51 1.93
CA LEU A 228 -0.62 -7.03 3.30
C LEU A 228 -0.31 -8.54 3.33
N ASP A 229 -0.89 -9.32 2.41
CA ASP A 229 -0.59 -10.75 2.25
C ASP A 229 0.88 -11.01 1.93
N ASN A 230 1.46 -10.24 0.99
CA ASN A 230 2.87 -10.39 0.62
C ASN A 230 3.81 -9.92 1.73
N LEU A 231 3.43 -8.89 2.50
CA LEU A 231 4.21 -8.45 3.65
C LEU A 231 4.18 -9.49 4.76
N ARG A 232 3.00 -10.01 5.09
CA ARG A 232 2.86 -11.11 6.05
C ARG A 232 3.68 -12.31 5.61
N GLY A 233 3.56 -12.72 4.35
CA GLY A 233 4.30 -13.86 3.82
C GLY A 233 5.82 -13.67 3.85
N HIS A 234 6.30 -12.44 3.60
CA HIS A 234 7.71 -12.12 3.73
C HIS A 234 8.21 -12.25 5.18
N LEU A 235 7.46 -11.71 6.14
CA LEU A 235 7.79 -11.75 7.57
C LEU A 235 7.77 -13.19 8.12
N LEU A 236 6.85 -14.01 7.60
CA LEU A 236 6.67 -15.39 8.04
C LEU A 236 7.51 -16.40 7.24
N ALA A 237 8.33 -15.93 6.30
CA ALA A 237 9.07 -16.76 5.36
C ALA A 237 8.18 -17.80 4.63
N THR A 238 6.93 -17.44 4.35
CA THR A 238 5.97 -18.25 3.58
C THR A 238 5.95 -17.81 2.11
N GLU A 239 5.01 -18.35 1.33
CA GLU A 239 4.90 -17.99 -0.08
C GLU A 239 4.57 -16.50 -0.25
N ILE A 240 5.34 -15.84 -1.11
CA ILE A 240 5.10 -14.49 -1.61
C ILE A 240 5.15 -14.52 -3.13
N THR A 241 4.52 -13.55 -3.78
CA THR A 241 4.59 -13.46 -5.24
C THR A 241 6.02 -13.12 -5.68
N ASN A 242 6.43 -13.63 -6.85
CA ASN A 242 7.76 -13.35 -7.41
C ASN A 242 8.07 -11.84 -7.52
N SER A 243 7.03 -11.03 -7.81
CA SER A 243 7.14 -9.59 -7.98
C SER A 243 7.42 -8.89 -6.65
N TRP A 244 6.72 -9.26 -5.57
CA TRP A 244 6.99 -8.75 -4.23
C TRP A 244 8.27 -9.31 -3.62
N SER A 245 8.66 -10.56 -3.94
CA SER A 245 9.98 -11.10 -3.55
C SER A 245 11.11 -10.19 -3.99
N ARG A 246 11.04 -9.64 -5.21
CA ARG A 246 12.05 -8.69 -5.70
C ARG A 246 12.10 -7.40 -4.89
N TYR A 247 10.95 -6.90 -4.44
CA TYR A 247 10.87 -5.72 -3.57
C TYR A 247 11.61 -5.98 -2.25
N TYR A 248 11.32 -7.10 -1.59
CA TYR A 248 11.95 -7.45 -0.32
C TYR A 248 13.45 -7.76 -0.50
N ASP A 249 13.85 -8.48 -1.55
CA ASP A 249 15.27 -8.73 -1.87
C ASP A 249 16.07 -7.42 -1.96
N LEU A 250 15.49 -6.39 -2.60
CA LEU A 250 16.12 -5.08 -2.70
C LEU A 250 16.16 -4.34 -1.36
N SER A 251 15.22 -4.57 -0.45
CA SER A 251 15.28 -3.97 0.90
C SER A 251 16.45 -4.48 1.75
N PHE A 252 17.03 -5.65 1.41
CA PHE A 252 18.25 -6.18 2.02
C PHE A 252 19.52 -5.89 1.20
N ASP A 253 19.40 -5.32 -0.01
CA ASP A 253 20.53 -4.90 -0.82
C ASP A 253 20.90 -3.44 -0.51
N CYS A 254 21.88 -3.23 0.36
CA CYS A 254 22.24 -1.88 0.80
C CYS A 254 22.97 -1.06 -0.27
N SER A 255 23.17 -1.63 -1.46
CA SER A 255 23.60 -0.87 -2.63
C SER A 255 22.45 -0.27 -3.44
N ALA A 256 21.22 -0.78 -3.27
CA ALA A 256 20.02 -0.20 -3.85
C ALA A 256 19.60 1.06 -3.08
N SER A 257 19.19 2.11 -3.80
CA SER A 257 18.64 3.29 -3.14
C SER A 257 17.26 3.01 -2.52
N PRO A 258 16.85 3.70 -1.44
CA PRO A 258 15.48 3.57 -0.94
C PRO A 258 14.42 3.92 -1.99
N LEU A 259 14.70 4.88 -2.88
CA LEU A 259 13.82 5.24 -3.99
C LEU A 259 13.69 4.09 -4.99
N ARG A 260 14.76 3.34 -5.26
CA ARG A 260 14.73 2.12 -6.07
C ARG A 260 13.85 1.04 -5.43
N VAL A 261 13.95 0.83 -4.12
CA VAL A 261 13.10 -0.13 -3.39
C VAL A 261 11.64 0.28 -3.49
N GLY A 262 11.30 1.52 -3.09
CA GLY A 262 9.94 2.06 -3.15
C GLY A 262 9.35 2.01 -4.56
N SER A 263 10.14 2.35 -5.59
CA SER A 263 9.71 2.30 -6.99
C SER A 263 9.34 0.89 -7.45
N VAL A 264 10.01 -0.17 -6.97
CA VAL A 264 9.58 -1.54 -7.24
C VAL A 264 8.24 -1.81 -6.60
N GLY A 265 8.05 -1.43 -5.33
CA GLY A 265 6.76 -1.61 -4.65
C GLY A 265 5.62 -0.97 -5.43
N ILE A 266 5.78 0.29 -5.84
CA ILE A 266 4.81 1.02 -6.68
C ILE A 266 4.51 0.27 -7.98
N VAL A 267 5.54 -0.16 -8.71
CA VAL A 267 5.36 -0.87 -9.98
C VAL A 267 4.68 -2.21 -9.79
N VAL A 268 5.06 -2.99 -8.78
CA VAL A 268 4.43 -4.27 -8.47
C VAL A 268 2.95 -4.05 -8.17
N HIS A 269 2.64 -3.08 -7.31
CA HIS A 269 1.28 -2.80 -6.93
C HIS A 269 0.42 -2.34 -8.12
N LEU A 270 0.93 -1.41 -8.95
CA LEU A 270 0.18 -0.91 -10.10
C LEU A 270 0.07 -1.90 -11.28
N VAL A 271 1.13 -2.67 -11.55
CA VAL A 271 1.21 -3.52 -12.76
C VAL A 271 0.74 -4.94 -12.50
N VAL A 272 0.93 -5.45 -11.29
CA VAL A 272 0.65 -6.85 -10.95
C VAL A 272 -0.61 -6.95 -10.09
N ASP A 273 -0.68 -6.19 -9.00
CA ASP A 273 -1.78 -6.32 -8.04
C ASP A 273 -3.07 -5.69 -8.57
N LEU A 274 -3.00 -4.50 -9.17
CA LEU A 274 -4.18 -3.78 -9.65
C LEU A 274 -5.01 -4.57 -10.69
N PRO A 275 -4.46 -5.12 -11.80
CA PRO A 275 -5.27 -5.89 -12.74
C PRO A 275 -5.89 -7.14 -12.09
N LYS A 276 -5.18 -7.79 -11.18
CA LYS A 276 -5.70 -8.97 -10.47
C LYS A 276 -6.82 -8.61 -9.51
N THR A 277 -6.69 -7.48 -8.82
CA THR A 277 -7.73 -6.90 -7.97
C THR A 277 -8.99 -6.58 -8.77
N LEU A 278 -8.83 -5.89 -9.90
CA LEU A 278 -9.95 -5.53 -10.78
C LEU A 278 -10.70 -6.77 -11.28
N ALA A 279 -9.99 -7.86 -11.58
CA ALA A 279 -10.57 -9.14 -11.96
C ALA A 279 -11.27 -9.84 -10.79
N GLU A 280 -10.68 -9.80 -9.59
CA GLU A 280 -11.20 -10.43 -8.37
C GLU A 280 -12.51 -9.80 -7.91
N ILE A 281 -12.62 -8.46 -7.97
CA ILE A 281 -13.85 -7.74 -7.62
C ILE A 281 -14.85 -7.66 -8.79
N GLU A 282 -14.63 -8.43 -9.85
CA GLU A 282 -15.51 -8.53 -11.03
C GLU A 282 -15.80 -7.14 -11.67
N SER A 283 -14.77 -6.31 -11.82
CA SER A 283 -14.93 -4.95 -12.38
C SER A 283 -15.47 -5.01 -13.80
N THR A 284 -16.47 -4.17 -14.11
CA THR A 284 -17.12 -4.09 -15.43
C THR A 284 -16.88 -2.72 -16.09
N GLU A 285 -17.29 -2.56 -17.35
CA GLU A 285 -17.22 -1.28 -18.07
C GLU A 285 -17.94 -0.13 -17.34
N GLU A 286 -19.00 -0.40 -16.58
CA GLU A 286 -19.74 0.61 -15.82
C GLU A 286 -18.87 1.28 -14.73
N HIS A 287 -17.88 0.56 -14.19
CA HIS A 287 -16.99 1.09 -13.15
C HIS A 287 -15.78 1.86 -13.70
N GLN A 288 -15.60 1.96 -15.04
CA GLN A 288 -14.39 2.56 -15.62
C GLN A 288 -14.24 4.04 -15.24
N ALA A 289 -15.33 4.80 -15.16
CA ALA A 289 -15.28 6.21 -14.81
C ALA A 289 -14.81 6.43 -13.36
N ASP A 290 -15.28 5.59 -12.43
CA ASP A 290 -14.81 5.62 -11.03
C ASP A 290 -13.36 5.14 -10.93
N PHE A 291 -12.96 4.14 -11.72
CA PHE A 291 -11.56 3.73 -11.82
C PHE A 291 -10.64 4.86 -12.31
N GLU A 292 -11.04 5.62 -13.33
CA GLU A 292 -10.27 6.77 -13.82
C GLU A 292 -10.19 7.86 -12.74
N THR A 293 -11.29 8.13 -12.06
CA THR A 293 -11.39 9.11 -10.95
C THR A 293 -10.50 8.73 -9.78
N PHE A 294 -10.52 7.46 -9.36
CA PHE A 294 -9.66 6.91 -8.30
C PHE A 294 -8.17 7.12 -8.61
N GLY A 295 -7.82 7.26 -9.89
CA GLY A 295 -6.44 7.51 -10.30
C GLY A 295 -5.91 8.90 -10.07
N LEU A 296 -6.81 9.85 -9.90
CA LEU A 296 -6.42 11.22 -9.64
C LEU A 296 -5.86 11.36 -8.21
N SER A 297 -6.32 10.52 -7.26
CA SER A 297 -5.82 10.51 -5.87
C SER A 297 -4.31 10.31 -5.78
N LEU A 298 -3.70 9.46 -6.63
CA LEU A 298 -2.24 9.28 -6.63
C LEU A 298 -1.49 10.52 -7.14
N VAL A 299 -2.04 11.20 -8.15
CA VAL A 299 -1.45 12.45 -8.67
C VAL A 299 -1.55 13.55 -7.61
N GLU A 300 -2.68 13.61 -6.90
CA GLU A 300 -2.93 14.55 -5.83
C GLU A 300 -2.05 14.31 -4.60
N ALA A 301 -1.81 13.04 -4.23
CA ALA A 301 -0.91 12.64 -3.14
C ALA A 301 0.58 12.93 -3.41
N THR A 302 0.97 13.16 -4.67
CA THR A 302 2.38 13.18 -5.09
C THR A 302 3.26 14.17 -4.31
N PRO A 303 2.85 15.42 -4.03
CA PRO A 303 3.67 16.34 -3.24
C PRO A 303 3.99 15.80 -1.84
N GLU A 304 2.99 15.24 -1.16
CA GLU A 304 3.17 14.64 0.17
C GLU A 304 4.09 13.42 0.12
N ILE A 305 3.90 12.54 -0.87
CA ILE A 305 4.78 11.37 -1.07
C ILE A 305 6.25 11.79 -1.23
N ILE A 306 6.52 12.84 -1.99
CA ILE A 306 7.89 13.35 -2.20
C ILE A 306 8.48 13.85 -0.88
N ASP A 307 7.70 14.62 -0.13
CA ASP A 307 8.12 15.19 1.16
C ASP A 307 8.41 14.07 2.19
N GLU A 308 7.52 13.09 2.30
CA GLU A 308 7.65 11.97 3.26
C GLU A 308 8.85 11.06 2.95
N LEU A 309 9.05 10.69 1.68
CA LEU A 309 10.23 9.92 1.27
C LEU A 309 11.54 10.69 1.53
N GLY A 310 11.52 12.01 1.31
CA GLY A 310 12.65 12.88 1.62
C GLY A 310 12.93 12.97 3.11
N LEU A 311 11.89 13.06 3.92
CA LEU A 311 11.96 13.16 5.39
C LEU A 311 12.51 11.87 6.02
N HIS A 312 11.91 10.73 5.69
CA HIS A 312 12.19 9.47 6.38
C HIS A 312 13.36 8.68 5.79
N TYR A 313 13.62 8.82 4.47
CA TYR A 313 14.66 8.04 3.79
C TYR A 313 15.77 8.89 3.16
N GLY A 314 15.68 10.21 3.24
CA GLY A 314 16.72 11.11 2.71
C GLY A 314 16.87 11.04 1.20
N VAL A 315 15.84 10.61 0.46
CA VAL A 315 15.86 10.49 -0.99
C VAL A 315 15.17 11.67 -1.66
N ASN A 316 15.71 12.15 -2.78
CA ASN A 316 15.01 13.11 -3.62
C ASN A 316 14.10 12.36 -4.60
N ALA A 317 12.85 12.16 -4.22
CA ALA A 317 11.87 11.47 -5.05
C ALA A 317 11.27 12.36 -6.15
N GLU A 318 11.46 13.69 -6.07
CA GLU A 318 10.86 14.64 -7.01
C GLU A 318 11.14 14.28 -8.48
N PRO A 319 12.39 14.05 -8.95
CA PRO A 319 12.62 13.72 -10.36
C PRO A 319 11.95 12.42 -10.82
N PHE A 320 11.78 11.45 -9.91
CA PHE A 320 11.09 10.21 -10.22
C PHE A 320 9.59 10.46 -10.37
N PHE A 321 8.95 11.10 -9.40
CA PHE A 321 7.52 11.38 -9.43
C PHE A 321 7.16 12.42 -10.49
N THR A 322 7.95 13.47 -10.67
CA THR A 322 7.75 14.42 -11.79
C THR A 322 8.07 13.75 -13.13
N GLY A 323 9.06 12.87 -13.23
CA GLY A 323 9.28 12.11 -14.47
C GLY A 323 8.14 11.14 -14.79
N PHE A 324 7.62 10.44 -13.78
CA PHE A 324 6.61 9.40 -13.90
C PHE A 324 5.19 9.96 -14.07
N PHE A 325 4.85 11.03 -13.34
CA PHE A 325 3.53 11.69 -13.34
C PHE A 325 3.48 13.00 -14.13
N LEU A 326 4.62 13.68 -14.31
CA LEU A 326 4.71 14.98 -14.99
C LEU A 326 5.58 14.96 -16.26
N GLY A 327 6.19 13.82 -16.65
CA GLY A 327 6.74 13.61 -17.98
C GLY A 327 8.05 14.32 -18.35
N ASP A 328 8.74 15.01 -17.44
CA ASP A 328 9.93 15.83 -17.76
C ASP A 328 11.05 15.09 -18.52
N TRP A 329 11.19 13.78 -18.29
CA TRP A 329 12.18 12.95 -18.99
C TRP A 329 11.77 12.56 -20.42
N VAL A 330 10.46 12.55 -20.70
CA VAL A 330 9.88 12.28 -22.03
C VAL A 330 9.97 13.53 -22.89
N ASP A 331 9.73 14.71 -22.32
CA ASP A 331 9.79 15.98 -23.06
C ASP A 331 11.20 16.26 -23.61
N GLY A 332 12.24 15.86 -22.87
CA GLY A 332 13.63 15.89 -23.34
C GLY A 332 13.96 14.95 -24.53
N ALA A 333 13.12 13.94 -24.78
CA ALA A 333 13.29 12.97 -25.87
C ALA A 333 12.25 13.12 -27.00
N PHE A 334 11.10 13.75 -26.75
CA PHE A 334 9.94 13.74 -27.66
C PHE A 334 9.30 15.11 -27.96
N GLY A 335 9.76 16.19 -27.33
CA GLY A 335 9.32 17.57 -27.61
C GLY A 335 8.35 18.14 -26.56
N GLU A 336 8.34 19.46 -26.41
CA GLU A 336 7.57 20.20 -25.39
C GLU A 336 6.04 20.04 -25.56
N ASP A 337 5.34 19.88 -24.43
CA ASP A 337 3.89 20.11 -24.20
C ASP A 337 2.86 18.99 -24.52
N THR A 338 3.14 17.68 -24.37
CA THR A 338 2.01 16.69 -24.50
C THR A 338 2.07 15.39 -23.69
N THR A 339 2.99 15.22 -22.74
CA THR A 339 3.37 13.86 -22.27
C THR A 339 3.31 13.60 -20.76
N THR A 340 2.64 14.48 -20.00
CA THR A 340 2.73 14.52 -18.54
C THR A 340 1.88 13.44 -17.83
N THR A 341 0.57 13.44 -18.03
CA THR A 341 -0.38 12.43 -17.47
C THR A 341 -0.38 11.09 -18.22
N PHE A 342 0.29 11.03 -19.37
CA PHE A 342 0.14 9.94 -20.33
C PHE A 342 0.74 8.61 -19.85
N VAL A 343 1.95 8.62 -19.26
CA VAL A 343 2.63 7.37 -18.87
C VAL A 343 1.87 6.66 -17.75
N PHE A 344 1.53 7.39 -16.69
CA PHE A 344 0.78 6.84 -15.58
C PHE A 344 -0.61 6.35 -16.02
N GLN A 345 -1.37 7.15 -16.78
CA GLN A 345 -2.67 6.72 -17.28
C GLN A 345 -2.55 5.53 -18.24
N SER A 346 -1.46 5.41 -19.00
CA SER A 346 -1.21 4.22 -19.83
C SER A 346 -0.99 2.97 -18.99
N ILE A 347 -0.26 3.07 -17.88
CA ILE A 347 -0.07 1.96 -16.92
C ILE A 347 -1.42 1.53 -16.35
N ARG A 348 -2.23 2.49 -15.88
CA ARG A 348 -3.57 2.21 -15.34
C ARG A 348 -4.52 1.64 -16.36
N GLN A 349 -4.56 2.20 -17.57
CA GLN A 349 -5.42 1.70 -18.64
C GLN A 349 -5.02 0.27 -19.02
N LYS A 350 -3.72 -0.03 -19.02
CA LYS A 350 -3.22 -1.40 -19.23
C LYS A 350 -3.63 -2.33 -18.10
N ALA A 351 -3.57 -1.88 -16.84
CA ALA A 351 -4.08 -2.64 -15.69
C ALA A 351 -5.59 -2.89 -15.81
N TRP A 352 -6.37 -1.89 -16.23
CA TRP A 352 -7.80 -2.04 -16.51
C TRP A 352 -8.07 -3.11 -17.57
N THR A 353 -7.45 -2.98 -18.74
CA THR A 353 -7.59 -3.94 -19.85
C THR A 353 -7.18 -5.35 -19.43
N ASN A 354 -6.07 -5.50 -18.71
CA ASN A 354 -5.63 -6.80 -18.20
C ASN A 354 -6.60 -7.37 -17.16
N GLY A 355 -7.17 -6.54 -16.29
CA GLY A 355 -8.22 -6.95 -15.35
C GLY A 355 -9.47 -7.47 -16.05
N GLN A 356 -9.88 -6.84 -17.17
CA GLN A 356 -10.97 -7.35 -18.00
C GLN A 356 -10.61 -8.69 -18.67
N TYR A 357 -9.39 -8.83 -19.18
CA TYR A 357 -8.95 -10.05 -19.85
C TYR A 357 -8.76 -11.23 -18.90
N LEU A 358 -8.36 -10.98 -17.65
CA LEU A 358 -8.28 -12.01 -16.61
C LEU A 358 -9.65 -12.65 -16.29
N GLN A 359 -10.75 -11.94 -16.57
CA GLN A 359 -12.11 -12.45 -16.34
C GLN A 359 -12.65 -13.32 -17.49
N ASP A 360 -11.92 -13.47 -18.62
CA ASP A 360 -12.41 -14.22 -19.77
C ASP A 360 -11.39 -15.16 -20.44
N TRP A 361 -11.69 -15.63 -21.66
CA TRP A 361 -10.83 -16.56 -22.41
C TRP A 361 -9.42 -16.02 -22.72
N ARG A 362 -9.20 -14.70 -22.57
CA ARG A 362 -7.94 -14.00 -22.79
C ARG A 362 -7.03 -14.00 -21.56
N TRP A 363 -7.40 -14.65 -20.45
CA TRP A 363 -6.63 -14.67 -19.20
C TRP A 363 -5.12 -14.95 -19.41
N SER A 364 -4.77 -15.90 -20.28
CA SER A 364 -3.36 -16.25 -20.55
C SER A 364 -2.58 -15.14 -21.26
N ILE A 365 -3.27 -14.28 -22.03
CA ILE A 365 -2.68 -13.10 -22.66
C ILE A 365 -2.41 -12.05 -21.57
N ALA A 366 -3.38 -11.82 -20.68
CA ALA A 366 -3.23 -10.89 -19.57
C ALA A 366 -2.09 -11.29 -18.63
N GLU A 367 -2.00 -12.56 -18.23
CA GLU A 367 -0.89 -13.06 -17.40
C GLU A 367 0.47 -12.84 -18.07
N GLY A 368 0.57 -13.15 -19.38
CA GLY A 368 1.81 -12.91 -20.14
C GLY A 368 2.17 -11.42 -20.24
N ASP A 369 1.17 -10.56 -20.40
CA ASP A 369 1.35 -9.12 -20.49
C ASP A 369 1.72 -8.48 -19.14
N ILE A 370 1.05 -8.86 -18.05
CA ILE A 370 1.38 -8.45 -16.67
C ILE A 370 2.82 -8.86 -16.35
N TRP A 371 3.17 -10.12 -16.59
CA TRP A 371 4.53 -10.63 -16.33
C TRP A 371 5.58 -9.91 -17.16
N GLY A 372 5.33 -9.76 -18.46
CA GLY A 372 6.25 -9.10 -19.38
C GLY A 372 6.45 -7.62 -19.04
N PHE A 373 5.37 -6.93 -18.66
CA PHE A 373 5.42 -5.52 -18.33
C PHE A 373 6.11 -5.26 -16.98
N TRP A 374 5.85 -6.09 -15.97
CA TRP A 374 6.57 -6.03 -14.70
C TRP A 374 8.10 -6.17 -14.91
N HIS A 375 8.55 -7.18 -15.66
CA HIS A 375 9.98 -7.38 -15.93
C HIS A 375 10.60 -6.21 -16.71
N PHE A 376 9.85 -5.66 -17.67
CA PHE A 376 10.30 -4.49 -18.40
C PHE A 376 10.50 -3.29 -17.46
N ALA A 377 9.51 -3.00 -16.62
CA ALA A 377 9.58 -1.90 -15.66
C ALA A 377 10.72 -2.12 -14.64
N GLU A 378 10.90 -3.34 -14.13
CA GLU A 378 12.02 -3.70 -13.25
C GLU A 378 13.38 -3.39 -13.90
N GLY A 379 13.58 -3.77 -15.17
CA GLY A 379 14.84 -3.53 -15.88
C GLY A 379 15.12 -2.04 -16.13
N VAL A 380 14.07 -1.24 -16.30
CA VAL A 380 14.17 0.22 -16.43
C VAL A 380 14.60 0.84 -15.12
N LEU A 381 13.93 0.49 -14.02
CA LEU A 381 14.27 0.97 -12.69
C LEU A 381 15.69 0.54 -12.28
N ALA A 382 16.09 -0.70 -12.58
CA ALA A 382 17.46 -1.17 -12.36
C ALA A 382 18.50 -0.35 -13.14
N THR A 383 18.16 0.07 -14.37
CA THR A 383 19.03 0.94 -15.17
C THR A 383 19.10 2.34 -14.57
N MET A 384 17.98 2.89 -14.10
CA MET A 384 17.94 4.21 -13.47
C MET A 384 18.79 4.23 -12.20
N ASP A 385 18.63 3.24 -11.33
CA ASP A 385 19.43 3.05 -10.11
C ASP A 385 20.93 2.90 -10.42
N ALA A 386 21.29 2.04 -11.37
CA ALA A 386 22.69 1.88 -11.79
C ALA A 386 23.33 3.15 -12.39
N THR A 387 22.52 4.11 -12.86
CA THR A 387 23.00 5.40 -13.36
C THR A 387 22.95 6.52 -12.33
N GLY A 388 22.43 6.24 -11.12
CA GLY A 388 22.19 7.23 -10.06
C GLY A 388 21.07 8.21 -10.39
N SER A 389 20.14 7.81 -11.27
CA SER A 389 18.94 8.61 -11.58
C SER A 389 17.84 8.42 -10.54
N ILE A 390 17.87 7.31 -9.81
CA ILE A 390 17.09 7.04 -8.60
C ILE A 390 17.98 6.43 -7.53
#